data_AF-A0A382DVI2-F1
#
_entry.id   AF-A0A382DVI2-F1
#
_cell.length_a   1.000
_cell.length_b   1.000
_cell.length_c   1.000
_cell.angle_alpha   90.00
_cell.angle_beta   90.00
_cell.angle_gamma   90.00
#
_symmetry.space_group_name_H-M   'P 1'
#
loop_
_entity.id
_entity.type
_entity.pdbx_description
1 polymer ?
#
loop_
_entity_poly.entity_id
_entity_poly.type
_entity_poly.pdbx_seq_one_letter_code
_entity_poly.pdbx_strand_id
1 'polypeptide(L)'
;MYRPLPDGITIKNSNVQGLGLFATKDFDVDVILGVIHIKNKNFPHGYIRTALGAFYNHSDEPNCKNTEGFWHQLPVKYLVTIKPIKAGDELTANYTLYRDFDEKGE
;
A
#
# COMPACT_ATOMS: atom_id res chain seq x y z
N MET A 1 9.98 -20.75 -5.21
CA MET A 1 8.66 -20.83 -4.53
C MET A 1 8.03 -19.45 -4.56
N TYR A 2 6.78 -19.32 -5.01
CA TYR A 2 6.07 -18.02 -5.08
C TYR A 2 5.69 -17.54 -3.67
N ARG A 3 5.82 -16.23 -3.42
CA ARG A 3 5.34 -15.58 -2.20
C ARG A 3 4.35 -14.46 -2.59
N PRO A 4 3.16 -14.40 -1.98
CA PRO A 4 2.14 -13.40 -2.32
C PRO A 4 2.47 -12.00 -1.79
N LEU A 5 3.30 -11.90 -0.75
CA LEU A 5 3.79 -10.64 -0.19
C LEU A 5 5.31 -10.52 -0.39
N PRO A 6 5.84 -9.29 -0.52
CA PRO A 6 7.27 -9.04 -0.51
C PRO A 6 7.94 -9.53 0.76
N ASP A 7 9.24 -9.81 0.65
CA ASP A 7 10.03 -10.22 1.81
C ASP A 7 10.08 -9.10 2.87
N GLY A 8 9.86 -9.47 4.13
CA GLY A 8 9.78 -8.52 5.23
C GLY A 8 8.37 -7.98 5.52
N ILE A 9 7.33 -8.49 4.86
CA ILE A 9 5.95 -8.03 5.05
C ILE A 9 5.03 -9.23 5.35
N THR A 10 4.11 -9.04 6.29
CA THR A 10 3.07 -10.01 6.64
C THR A 10 1.73 -9.30 6.86
N ILE A 11 0.65 -10.08 6.98
CA ILE A 11 -0.66 -9.58 7.40
C ILE A 11 -0.93 -10.02 8.83
N LYS A 12 -1.49 -9.13 9.66
CA LYS A 12 -1.97 -9.41 11.02
C LYS A 12 -3.22 -8.59 11.32
N ASN A 13 -3.85 -8.82 12.47
CA ASN A 13 -4.91 -7.93 12.96
C ASN A 13 -4.35 -6.51 13.14
N SER A 14 -5.07 -5.54 12.59
CA SER A 14 -4.74 -4.13 12.63
C SER A 14 -5.27 -3.47 13.91
N ASN A 15 -4.57 -2.44 14.39
CA ASN A 15 -5.09 -1.56 15.44
C ASN A 15 -5.98 -0.44 14.86
N VAL A 16 -5.99 -0.27 13.53
CA VAL A 16 -6.83 0.68 12.81
C VAL A 16 -8.16 0.03 12.44
N GLN A 17 -8.13 -0.98 11.56
CA GLN A 17 -9.34 -1.67 11.12
C GLN A 17 -9.00 -3.03 10.51
N GLY A 18 -9.69 -4.09 10.94
CA GLY A 18 -9.62 -5.42 10.33
C GLY A 18 -8.20 -5.99 10.29
N LEU A 19 -7.69 -6.21 9.08
CA LEU A 19 -6.34 -6.71 8.83
C LEU A 19 -5.44 -5.58 8.29
N GLY A 20 -4.18 -5.58 8.68
CA GLY A 20 -3.18 -4.62 8.27
C GLY A 20 -1.92 -5.29 7.74
N LEU A 21 -1.12 -4.56 6.95
CA LEU A 21 0.24 -4.95 6.63
C LEU A 21 1.19 -4.62 7.77
N PHE A 22 2.08 -5.53 8.10
CA PHE A 22 3.08 -5.35 9.15
C PHE A 22 4.47 -5.72 8.65
N ALA A 23 5.47 -4.97 9.11
CA ALA A 23 6.87 -5.28 8.87
C ALA A 23 7.31 -6.48 9.72
N THR A 24 8.05 -7.41 9.13
CA THR A 24 8.72 -8.53 9.85
C THR A 24 10.23 -8.32 9.98
N LYS A 25 10.75 -7.24 9.39
CA LYS A 25 12.13 -6.76 9.51
C LYS A 25 12.13 -5.24 9.43
N ASP A 26 13.27 -4.64 9.74
CA ASP A 26 13.45 -3.20 9.60
C ASP A 26 13.54 -2.78 8.12
N PHE A 27 13.03 -1.59 7.82
CA PHE A 27 13.19 -0.94 6.53
C PHE A 27 13.70 0.49 6.72
N ASP A 28 14.58 0.91 5.81
CA ASP A 28 14.99 2.31 5.73
C ASP A 28 13.88 3.20 5.17
N VAL A 29 14.11 4.51 5.18
CA VAL A 29 13.28 5.49 4.46
C VAL A 29 13.48 5.35 2.94
N ASP A 30 12.46 5.70 2.16
CA ASP A 30 12.45 5.67 0.68
C ASP A 30 12.64 4.28 0.05
N VAL A 31 12.26 3.22 0.78
CA VAL A 31 12.22 1.85 0.28
C VAL A 31 10.91 1.61 -0.48
N ILE A 32 11.02 1.17 -1.74
CA ILE A 32 9.87 0.70 -2.53
C ILE A 32 9.50 -0.71 -2.08
N LEU A 33 8.36 -0.85 -1.39
CA LEU A 33 7.89 -2.13 -0.86
C LEU A 33 7.22 -2.98 -1.93
N GLY A 34 6.56 -2.36 -2.90
CA GLY A 34 5.98 -3.06 -4.06
C GLY A 34 4.79 -2.33 -4.66
N VAL A 35 4.23 -2.92 -5.73
CA VAL A 35 3.04 -2.41 -6.41
C VAL A 35 1.82 -2.63 -5.53
N ILE A 36 1.05 -1.57 -5.29
CA ILE A 36 -0.24 -1.62 -4.58
C ILE A 36 -1.42 -1.56 -5.53
N HIS A 37 -1.32 -0.78 -6.60
CA HIS A 37 -2.41 -0.58 -7.55
C HIS A 37 -1.91 -0.65 -8.97
N ILE A 38 -2.67 -1.33 -9.83
CA ILE A 38 -2.48 -1.31 -11.28
C ILE A 38 -3.65 -0.53 -11.87
N LYS A 39 -3.37 0.55 -12.59
CA LYS A 39 -4.42 1.40 -13.16
C LYS A 39 -5.12 0.65 -14.27
N ASN A 40 -6.41 0.42 -14.10
CA ASN A 40 -7.26 -0.24 -15.07
C ASN A 40 -8.70 0.26 -14.92
N LYS A 41 -9.16 1.07 -15.87
CA LYS A 41 -10.49 1.71 -15.85
C LYS A 41 -11.67 0.73 -15.87
N ASN A 42 -11.43 -0.53 -16.23
CA ASN A 42 -12.47 -1.56 -16.31
C ASN A 42 -12.72 -2.26 -14.95
N PHE A 43 -11.99 -1.87 -13.90
CA PHE A 43 -12.13 -2.41 -12.55
C PHE A 43 -12.73 -1.35 -11.62
N PRO A 44 -13.38 -1.77 -10.51
CA PRO A 44 -13.89 -0.84 -9.51
C PRO A 44 -12.85 0.21 -9.15
N HIS A 45 -13.30 1.46 -9.07
CA HIS A 45 -12.44 2.60 -8.71
C HIS A 45 -11.29 2.88 -9.69
N GLY A 46 -11.25 2.22 -10.85
CA GLY A 46 -10.22 2.39 -11.88
C GLY A 46 -8.88 1.71 -11.56
N TYR A 47 -8.84 0.81 -10.57
CA TYR A 47 -7.61 0.11 -10.18
C TYR A 47 -7.83 -1.35 -9.80
N ILE A 48 -6.86 -2.20 -10.14
CA ILE A 48 -6.70 -3.53 -9.56
C ILE A 48 -5.81 -3.39 -8.32
N ARG A 49 -6.28 -3.89 -7.17
CA ARG A 49 -5.50 -3.92 -5.93
C ARG A 49 -4.67 -5.21 -5.85
N THR A 50 -3.39 -5.09 -5.53
CA THR A 50 -2.54 -6.26 -5.21
C THR A 50 -2.77 -6.69 -3.76
N ALA A 51 -2.10 -7.76 -3.31
CA ALA A 51 -2.11 -8.13 -1.90
C ALA A 51 -1.64 -6.97 -0.99
N LEU A 52 -0.62 -6.20 -1.39
CA LEU A 52 -0.24 -5.00 -0.65
C LEU A 52 -1.37 -3.96 -0.66
N GLY A 53 -1.92 -3.67 -1.84
CA GLY A 53 -2.95 -2.66 -2.03
C GLY A 53 -4.28 -2.95 -1.32
N ALA A 54 -4.53 -4.22 -0.98
CA ALA A 54 -5.74 -4.65 -0.30
C ALA A 54 -5.65 -4.53 1.23
N PHE A 55 -4.44 -4.50 1.82
CA PHE A 55 -4.25 -4.63 3.27
C PHE A 55 -3.45 -3.49 3.93
N TYR A 56 -2.86 -2.55 3.19
CA TYR A 56 -2.28 -1.37 3.85
C TYR A 56 -3.41 -0.48 4.37
N ASN A 57 -3.27 0.04 5.59
CA ASN A 57 -4.31 0.83 6.24
C ASN A 57 -4.10 2.34 6.11
N HIS A 58 -5.13 3.10 6.49
CA HIS A 58 -5.07 4.55 6.55
C HIS A 58 -4.47 5.05 7.86
N SER A 59 -3.75 6.16 7.79
CA SER A 59 -3.40 6.99 8.95
C SER A 59 -3.21 8.44 8.49
N ASP A 60 -3.54 9.40 9.36
CA ASP A 60 -3.22 10.81 9.20
C ASP A 60 -1.73 11.12 9.47
N GLU A 61 -1.03 10.23 10.19
CA GLU A 61 0.41 10.30 10.44
C GLU A 61 1.15 9.06 9.85
N PRO A 62 1.03 8.82 8.54
CA PRO A 62 1.45 7.57 7.93
C PRO A 62 2.95 7.34 8.00
N ASN A 63 3.36 6.09 7.74
CA ASN A 63 4.76 5.71 7.58
C ASN A 63 5.13 5.30 6.15
N CYS A 64 4.13 5.25 5.26
CA CYS A 64 4.29 5.04 3.84
C CYS A 64 3.53 6.10 3.01
N LYS A 65 3.90 6.22 1.73
CA LYS A 65 3.18 7.00 0.71
C LYS A 65 2.92 6.16 -0.54
N ASN A 66 1.89 6.56 -1.29
CA ASN A 66 1.59 6.03 -2.61
C ASN A 66 2.33 6.86 -3.67
N THR A 67 3.19 6.22 -4.46
CA THR A 67 3.96 6.89 -5.53
C THR A 67 3.54 6.34 -6.89
N GLU A 68 3.19 7.21 -7.83
CA GLU A 68 2.85 6.80 -9.19
C GLU A 68 4.11 6.40 -9.98
N GLY A 69 3.98 5.42 -10.87
CA GLY A 69 5.07 4.97 -11.72
C GLY A 69 4.61 3.97 -12.76
N PHE A 70 5.57 3.22 -13.32
CA PHE A 70 5.30 2.22 -14.34
C PHE A 70 5.97 0.89 -14.01
N TRP A 71 5.19 -0.19 -14.04
CA TRP A 71 5.72 -1.55 -14.10
C TRP A 71 5.78 -1.97 -15.57
N HIS A 72 6.98 -1.99 -16.14
CA HIS A 72 7.18 -2.00 -17.59
C HIS A 72 6.44 -0.83 -18.27
N GLN A 73 5.36 -1.10 -18.98
CA GLN A 73 4.52 -0.09 -19.64
C GLN A 73 3.17 0.12 -18.96
N LEU A 74 2.91 -0.57 -17.85
CA LEU A 74 1.65 -0.47 -17.13
C LEU A 74 1.73 0.64 -16.07
N PRO A 75 0.83 1.63 -16.08
CA PRO A 75 0.75 2.62 -15.02
C PRO A 75 0.32 1.95 -13.70
N VAL A 76 1.12 2.16 -12.66
CA VAL A 76 0.94 1.56 -11.33
C VAL A 76 1.14 2.59 -10.23
N LYS A 77 0.73 2.24 -9.01
CA LYS A 77 1.14 2.92 -7.78
C LYS A 77 1.97 1.97 -6.93
N TYR A 78 3.03 2.48 -6.32
CA TYR A 78 3.90 1.79 -5.40
C TYR A 78 3.67 2.26 -3.97
N LEU A 79 3.82 1.36 -2.99
CA LEU A 79 3.94 1.73 -1.58
C LEU A 79 5.42 1.98 -1.27
N VAL A 80 5.73 3.15 -0.73
CA VAL A 80 7.10 3.58 -0.44
C VAL A 80 7.19 4.07 1.00
N THR A 81 8.19 3.63 1.76
CA THR A 81 8.40 4.11 3.14
C THR A 81 8.79 5.60 3.14
N ILE A 82 8.28 6.38 4.10
CA ILE A 82 8.61 7.81 4.26
C ILE A 82 9.33 8.13 5.57
N LYS A 83 9.45 7.12 6.43
CA LYS A 83 10.26 7.11 7.65
C LYS A 83 10.80 5.69 7.86
N PRO A 84 11.86 5.50 8.67
CA PRO A 84 12.32 4.17 9.04
C PRO A 84 11.18 3.35 9.66
N ILE A 85 11.09 2.07 9.29
CA ILE A 85 10.10 1.12 9.79
C ILE A 85 10.82 0.07 10.63
N LYS A 86 10.28 -0.26 11.79
CA LYS A 86 10.79 -1.34 12.64
C LYS A 86 9.97 -2.61 12.46
N ALA A 87 10.61 -3.76 12.68
CA ALA A 87 9.91 -5.02 12.74
C ALA A 87 8.77 -4.94 13.77
N GLY A 88 7.54 -5.27 13.34
CA GLY A 88 6.33 -5.16 14.14
C GLY A 88 5.49 -3.92 13.88
N ASP A 89 6.01 -2.91 13.16
CA ASP A 89 5.22 -1.73 12.79
C ASP A 89 4.16 -2.07 11.74
N GLU A 90 2.98 -1.46 11.89
CA GLU A 90 1.93 -1.49 10.87
C GLU A 90 2.26 -0.50 9.74
N LEU A 91 2.14 -0.93 8.49
CA LEU A 91 2.35 -0.09 7.32
C LEU A 91 1.06 0.64 6.96
N THR A 92 1.08 1.97 7.05
CA THR A 92 -0.07 2.83 6.77
C THR A 92 0.30 3.93 5.78
N ALA A 93 -0.67 4.34 4.97
CA ALA A 93 -0.52 5.45 4.03
C ALA A 93 -1.71 6.40 4.13
N ASN A 94 -1.51 7.68 3.82
CA ASN A 94 -2.63 8.60 3.69
C ASN A 94 -3.44 8.23 2.43
N TYR A 95 -4.74 7.98 2.61
CA TYR A 95 -5.65 7.58 1.55
C TYR A 95 -6.00 8.79 0.70
N THR A 96 -5.11 9.19 -0.21
CA THR A 96 -5.43 10.24 -1.18
C THR A 96 -6.53 9.80 -2.14
N LEU A 97 -6.66 8.50 -2.40
CA LEU A 97 -7.66 7.91 -3.30
C LEU A 97 -9.11 8.04 -2.78
N TYR A 98 -9.35 8.07 -1.47
CA TYR A 98 -10.73 8.15 -0.96
C TYR A 98 -11.32 9.55 -1.13
N ARG A 99 -10.51 10.62 -1.05
CA ARG A 99 -10.95 11.96 -1.48
C ARG A 99 -11.34 12.00 -2.96
N ASP A 100 -10.65 11.25 -3.82
CA ASP A 100 -10.99 11.15 -5.25
C ASP A 100 -12.28 10.34 -5.52
N PHE A 101 -12.71 9.49 -4.58
CA PHE A 101 -13.97 8.73 -4.68
C PHE A 101 -15.17 9.54 -4.23
N ASP A 102 -15.01 10.32 -3.15
CA ASP A 102 -16.08 11.20 -2.66
C ASP A 102 -16.38 12.35 -3.63
N GLU A 103 -15.37 12.88 -4.33
CA GLU A 103 -15.56 13.92 -5.36
C GLU A 103 -16.21 13.39 -6.66
N LYS A 104 -16.28 12.07 -6.84
CA LYS A 104 -16.90 11.44 -8.01
C LYS A 104 -18.13 10.60 -7.69
N GLY A 105 -18.75 10.83 -6.53
CA GLY A 105 -20.10 10.39 -6.16
C GLY A 105 -20.61 9.18 -6.90
N GLU A 106 -20.28 7.99 -6.40
CA GLU A 106 -21.20 6.86 -6.49
C GLU A 106 -22.20 6.95 -5.33
#